data_AF-A0A2P2IU31-F1
#
_entry.id   AF-A0A2P2IU31-F1
#
_cell.length_a   1.000
_cell.length_b   1.000
_cell.length_c   1.000
_cell.angle_alpha   90.00
_cell.angle_beta   90.00
_cell.angle_gamma   90.00
#
_symmetry.space_group_name_H-M   'P 1'
#
loop_
_entity.id
_entity.type
_entity.pdbx_description
1 polymer ?
#
loop_
_entity_poly.entity_id
_entity_poly.type
_entity_poly.pdbx_seq_one_letter_code
_entity_poly.pdbx_strand_id
1 'polypeptide(L)'
;MAIQESTRVTQDMGMEASIPISSKMGDTNNVFRKIVYAAEHPHLSIPETESAKSRKQYHRLINRTLMFVSVGAAVAIVGLAAYRVYAARKSSSG
;
A
#
# COMPACT_ATOMS: atom_id res chain seq x y z
N MET A 1 23.28 21.04 -10.63
CA MET A 1 22.93 20.43 -9.33
C MET A 1 21.43 20.52 -9.05
N ALA A 2 20.82 21.71 -8.93
CA ALA A 2 19.39 21.85 -8.58
C ALA A 2 18.39 21.09 -9.49
N ILE A 3 18.62 21.06 -10.81
CA ILE A 3 17.75 20.33 -11.75
C ILE A 3 17.82 18.82 -11.50
N GLN A 4 19.02 18.30 -11.25
CA GLN A 4 19.24 16.87 -11.02
C GLN A 4 18.58 16.41 -9.70
N GLU A 5 18.69 17.22 -8.65
CA GLU A 5 18.01 16.96 -7.38
C GLU A 5 16.48 16.99 -7.56
N SER A 6 15.94 17.95 -8.31
CA SER A 6 14.51 18.01 -8.61
C SER A 6 14.04 16.78 -9.43
N THR A 7 14.86 16.31 -10.38
CA THR A 7 14.55 15.08 -11.13
C THR A 7 14.61 13.82 -10.26
N ARG A 8 15.54 13.75 -9.30
CA ARG A 8 15.61 12.62 -8.36
C ARG A 8 14.38 12.58 -7.45
N VAL A 9 13.98 13.73 -6.91
CA VAL A 9 12.81 13.83 -6.02
C VAL A 9 11.52 13.50 -6.76
N THR A 10 11.35 13.95 -8.01
CA THR A 10 10.16 13.60 -8.80
C THR A 10 10.09 12.10 -9.11
N GLN A 11 11.22 11.46 -9.43
CA GLN A 11 11.29 10.01 -9.64
C GLN A 11 10.98 9.21 -8.37
N ASP A 12 11.53 9.62 -7.23
CA ASP A 12 11.30 8.98 -5.93
C ASP A 12 9.83 9.08 -5.50
N MET A 13 9.19 10.21 -5.80
CA MET A 13 7.76 10.38 -5.60
C MET A 13 6.90 9.69 -6.69
N GLY A 14 7.48 9.09 -7.73
CA GLY A 14 6.71 8.51 -8.84
C GLY A 14 5.88 9.55 -9.62
N MET A 15 6.33 10.81 -9.60
CA MET A 15 5.71 11.92 -10.32
C MET A 15 6.28 12.06 -11.73
N GLU A 16 5.55 12.75 -12.60
CA GLU A 16 6.05 13.15 -13.91
C GLU A 16 7.26 14.07 -13.81
N ALA A 17 8.08 14.10 -14.86
CA ALA A 17 9.28 14.94 -14.92
C ALA A 17 8.95 16.42 -14.65
N SER A 18 9.89 17.12 -14.00
CA SER A 18 9.71 18.54 -13.69
C SER A 18 9.53 19.35 -14.97
N ILE A 19 8.63 20.33 -14.92
CA ILE A 19 8.35 21.20 -16.06
C ILE A 19 9.43 22.29 -16.07
N PRO A 20 10.28 22.37 -17.12
CA PRO A 20 11.26 23.45 -17.22
C PRO A 20 10.52 24.75 -17.52
N ILE A 21 10.72 25.76 -16.66
CA ILE A 21 10.16 27.11 -16.85
C ILE A 21 11.30 28.09 -17.07
N SER A 22 11.09 29.04 -17.98
CA SER A 22 12.03 30.12 -18.24
C SER A 22 11.29 31.41 -18.53
N SER A 23 11.55 32.43 -17.73
CA SER A 23 10.98 33.77 -17.92
C SER A 23 11.43 34.43 -19.23
N LYS A 24 12.46 33.88 -19.89
CA LYS A 24 12.95 34.35 -21.20
C LYS A 24 12.31 33.63 -22.40
N MET A 25 11.79 32.41 -22.22
CA MET A 25 11.27 31.58 -23.33
C MET A 25 9.75 31.69 -23.53
N GLY A 26 9.02 32.41 -22.66
CA GLY A 26 7.61 32.78 -22.86
C GLY A 26 6.58 31.63 -22.82
N ASP A 27 7.01 30.37 -22.83
CA ASP A 27 6.11 29.20 -22.83
C ASP A 27 5.68 28.79 -21.42
N THR A 28 4.87 29.63 -20.77
CA THR A 28 4.27 29.34 -19.44
C THR A 28 2.90 28.68 -19.54
N ASN A 29 2.27 28.67 -20.71
CA ASN A 29 0.92 28.15 -20.93
C ASN A 29 0.78 26.66 -20.59
N ASN A 30 1.83 25.87 -20.81
CA ASN A 30 1.86 24.45 -20.48
C ASN A 30 1.68 24.22 -18.95
N VAL A 31 2.33 25.04 -18.13
CA VAL A 31 2.26 24.95 -16.66
C VAL A 31 0.84 25.17 -16.15
N PHE A 32 0.18 26.23 -16.62
CA PHE A 32 -1.19 26.56 -16.20
C PHE A 32 -2.17 25.44 -16.56
N ARG A 33 -2.08 24.87 -17.77
CA ARG A 33 -2.93 23.74 -18.17
C ARG A 33 -2.73 22.53 -17.27
N LYS A 34 -1.47 22.20 -16.93
CA LYS A 34 -1.16 21.08 -16.06
C LYS A 34 -1.68 21.28 -14.63
N ILE A 35 -1.59 22.51 -14.12
CA ILE A 35 -2.13 22.86 -12.79
C ILE A 35 -3.65 22.69 -12.78
N VAL A 36 -4.36 23.24 -13.77
CA VAL A 36 -5.82 23.14 -13.86
C VAL A 36 -6.25 21.68 -13.96
N TYR A 37 -5.60 20.90 -14.84
CA TYR A 37 -5.89 19.48 -14.99
C TYR A 37 -5.69 18.69 -13.69
N ALA A 38 -4.60 18.95 -12.97
CA ALA A 38 -4.34 18.31 -11.68
C ALA A 38 -5.36 18.71 -10.60
N ALA A 39 -5.82 19.97 -10.63
CA ALA A 39 -6.84 20.49 -9.73
C ALA A 39 -8.24 19.92 -10.02
N GLU A 40 -8.55 19.66 -11.29
CA GLU A 40 -9.79 18.97 -11.70
C GLU A 40 -9.81 17.50 -11.26
N HIS A 41 -8.64 16.84 -11.25
CA HIS A 41 -8.51 15.43 -10.92
C HIS A 41 -7.51 15.22 -9.76
N PRO A 42 -7.83 15.69 -8.54
CA PRO A 42 -6.88 15.68 -7.43
C PRO A 42 -6.48 14.26 -7.04
N HIS A 43 -7.39 13.29 -7.16
CA HIS A 43 -7.15 11.89 -6.81
C HIS A 43 -6.18 11.16 -7.75
N LEU A 44 -6.08 11.58 -9.02
CA LEU A 44 -5.12 11.03 -9.99
C LEU A 44 -3.74 11.69 -9.86
N SER A 45 -3.69 12.88 -9.26
CA SER A 45 -2.48 13.70 -9.13
C SER A 45 -1.72 13.45 -7.83
N ILE A 46 -2.22 12.55 -6.96
CA ILE A 46 -1.55 12.16 -5.72
C ILE A 46 -0.53 11.07 -6.04
N PRO A 47 0.78 11.35 -5.94
CA PRO A 47 1.79 10.32 -6.10
C PRO A 47 1.69 9.25 -4.99
N GLU A 48 1.85 7.99 -5.38
CA GLU A 48 2.09 6.93 -4.39
C GLU A 48 3.58 6.95 -3.97
N THR A 49 3.90 7.74 -2.93
CA THR A 49 5.26 7.77 -2.38
C THR A 49 5.68 6.40 -1.84
N GLU A 50 6.97 6.07 -1.87
CA GLU A 50 7.47 4.78 -1.33
C GLU A 50 7.06 4.58 0.14
N SER A 51 7.04 5.65 0.94
CA SER A 51 6.56 5.63 2.33
C SER A 51 5.06 5.28 2.43
N ALA A 52 4.21 5.77 1.51
CA ALA A 52 2.80 5.42 1.47
C ALA A 52 2.58 3.98 0.94
N LYS A 53 3.36 3.58 -0.07
CA LYS A 53 3.31 2.24 -0.68
C LYS A 53 3.73 1.16 0.31
N SER A 54 4.85 1.35 1.01
CA SER A 54 5.34 0.43 2.04
C SER A 54 4.32 0.27 3.17
N ARG A 55 3.70 1.36 3.62
CA ARG A 55 2.63 1.32 4.63
C ARG A 55 1.40 0.54 4.17
N LYS A 56 0.93 0.74 2.92
CA LYS A 56 -0.18 -0.03 2.34
C LYS A 56 0.17 -1.52 2.22
N GLN A 57 1.38 -1.84 1.76
CA GLN A 57 1.86 -3.22 1.62
C GLN A 57 2.00 -3.92 2.97
N TYR A 58 2.53 -3.22 3.98
CA TYR A 58 2.67 -3.71 5.35
C TYR A 58 1.30 -4.09 5.95
N HIS A 59 0.31 -3.19 5.86
CA HIS A 59 -1.05 -3.50 6.30
C HIS A 59 -1.67 -4.68 5.54
N ARG A 60 -1.46 -4.75 4.22
CA ARG A 60 -1.97 -5.87 3.41
C ARG A 60 -1.31 -7.20 3.81
N LEU A 61 -0.01 -7.19 4.09
CA LEU A 61 0.72 -8.37 4.53
C LEU A 61 0.24 -8.83 5.90
N ILE A 62 0.14 -7.91 6.87
CA ILE A 62 -0.35 -8.20 8.23
C ILE A 62 -1.76 -8.75 8.20
N ASN A 63 -2.69 -8.12 7.48
CA ASN A 63 -4.07 -8.61 7.42
C ASN A 63 -4.12 -10.03 6.84
N ARG A 64 -3.27 -10.32 5.84
CA ARG A 64 -3.18 -11.65 5.24
C ARG A 64 -2.58 -12.68 6.20
N THR A 65 -1.46 -12.37 6.85
CA THR A 65 -0.82 -13.30 7.79
C THR A 65 -1.67 -13.53 9.04
N LEU A 66 -2.28 -12.47 9.57
CA LEU A 66 -3.17 -12.54 10.73
C LEU A 66 -4.38 -13.44 10.46
N MET A 67 -4.96 -13.36 9.26
CA MET A 67 -6.06 -14.25 8.85
C MET A 67 -5.64 -15.72 8.82
N PHE A 68 -4.45 -16.04 8.30
CA PHE A 68 -3.97 -17.42 8.29
C PHE A 68 -3.72 -17.96 9.70
N VAL A 69 -3.06 -17.18 10.56
CA VAL A 69 -2.76 -17.57 11.94
C VAL A 69 -4.04 -17.73 12.75
N SER A 70 -5.01 -16.81 12.62
CA SER A 70 -6.26 -16.88 13.37
C SER A 70 -7.11 -18.09 13.00
N VAL A 71 -7.26 -18.38 11.69
CA VAL A 71 -8.00 -19.55 11.21
C VAL A 71 -7.29 -20.84 11.63
N GLY A 72 -5.97 -20.93 11.47
CA GLY A 72 -5.19 -22.10 11.87
C GLY A 72 -5.31 -22.40 13.37
N ALA A 73 -5.20 -21.37 14.22
CA ALA A 73 -5.34 -21.51 15.66
C ALA A 73 -6.74 -21.99 16.06
N ALA A 74 -7.80 -21.42 15.47
CA ALA A 74 -9.17 -21.83 15.75
C ALA A 74 -9.42 -23.30 15.40
N VAL A 75 -8.97 -23.74 14.22
CA VAL A 75 -9.10 -25.14 13.78
C VAL A 75 -8.36 -26.10 14.71
N ALA A 76 -7.13 -25.75 15.14
CA ALA A 76 -6.36 -26.57 16.06
C ALA A 76 -7.05 -26.74 17.42
N ILE A 77 -7.61 -25.66 17.98
CA ILE A 77 -8.33 -25.69 19.26
C ILE A 77 -9.58 -26.57 19.16
N VAL A 78 -10.39 -26.37 18.11
CA VAL A 78 -11.62 -27.15 17.89
C VAL A 78 -11.30 -28.63 17.68
N GLY A 79 -10.28 -28.94 16.86
CA GLY A 79 -9.82 -30.30 16.62
C GLY A 79 -9.35 -30.98 17.91
N LEU A 80 -8.59 -30.27 18.75
CA LEU A 80 -8.12 -30.79 20.03
C LEU A 80 -9.28 -31.05 21.01
N ALA A 81 -10.24 -30.13 21.09
CA ALA A 81 -11.41 -30.28 21.94
C ALA A 81 -12.28 -31.48 21.52
N ALA A 82 -12.55 -31.61 20.22
CA ALA A 82 -13.28 -32.75 19.67
C ALA A 82 -12.54 -34.08 19.95
N TYR A 83 -11.22 -34.10 19.77
CA TYR A 83 -10.40 -35.27 20.07
C TYR A 83 -10.44 -35.65 21.56
N ARG A 84 -10.36 -34.67 22.46
CA ARG A 84 -10.47 -34.90 23.92
C ARG A 84 -11.81 -35.51 24.30
N VAL A 85 -12.92 -35.03 23.73
CA VAL A 85 -14.26 -35.57 23.96
C VAL A 85 -14.37 -37.01 23.41
N TYR A 86 -13.86 -37.25 22.21
CA TYR A 86 -13.87 -38.59 21.61
C TYR A 86 -13.05 -39.59 22.44
N ALA A 87 -11.84 -39.21 22.86
CA ALA A 87 -10.98 -40.05 23.68
C ALA A 87 -11.63 -40.36 25.04
N ALA A 88 -12.26 -39.37 25.69
CA ALA A 88 -12.99 -39.59 26.94
C ALA A 88 -14.14 -40.58 26.78
N ARG A 89 -14.93 -40.47 25.69
CA ARG A 89 -16.00 -41.44 25.40
C ARG A 89 -15.48 -42.85 25.13
N LYS A 90 -14.36 -42.98 24.41
CA LYS A 90 -13.76 -44.28 24.12
C LYS A 90 -13.30 -44.98 25.40
N SER A 91 -12.80 -44.23 26.38
CA SER A 91 -12.37 -44.77 27.68
C SER A 91 -13.51 -45.10 28.65
N SER A 92 -14.71 -44.52 28.45
CA SER A 92 -15.88 -44.75 29.31
C SER A 92 -16.84 -45.84 28.83
N SER A 93 -16.61 -46.41 27.65
CA SER A 93 -17.46 -47.44 27.02
C SER A 93 -16.92 -48.87 27.20
N GLY A 94 -16.05 -49.09 28.19
CA GLY A 94 -15.48 -50.39 28.56
C GLY A 94 -16.09 -50.94 29.84
#